data_AF-A0A9P8AVY5-F1
#
_entry.id   AF-A0A9P8AVY5-F1
#
_cell.length_a   1.000
_cell.length_b   1.000
_cell.length_c   1.000
_cell.angle_alpha   90.00
_cell.angle_beta   90.00
_cell.angle_gamma   90.00
#
_symmetry.space_group_name_H-M   'P 1'
#
loop_
_entity.id
_entity.type
_entity.pdbx_description
1 polymer ?
#
loop_
_entity_poly.entity_id
_entity_poly.type
_entity_poly.pdbx_seq_one_letter_code
_entity_poly.pdbx_strand_id
1 'polypeptide(L)'
;EALCSVSLSFGAPTFPYDQWKNILRDVYVDFDRIYGYDMGLERQVCSASEWNSAFMDYEAAMLFAFPGREAELQVYRRHILKLFWRYQECFHGRILAYDRAVRKFVGGRRDVLFNEIGKFNSIRVAYLRESG
;
A
#
# COMPACT_ATOMS: atom_id res chain seq x y z
N GLU A 1 -5.74 11.73 -21.92
CA GLU A 1 -6.41 12.95 -21.43
C GLU A 1 -6.91 12.85 -19.99
N ALA A 2 -7.74 11.85 -19.62
CA ALA A 2 -8.29 11.73 -18.26
C ALA A 2 -7.26 11.58 -17.10
N LEU A 3 -6.06 11.08 -17.37
CA LEU A 3 -4.99 10.96 -16.36
C LEU A 3 -4.38 12.31 -15.98
N CYS A 4 -4.15 13.19 -16.96
CA CYS A 4 -3.65 14.55 -16.71
C CYS A 4 -4.70 15.40 -15.98
N SER A 5 -6.00 15.18 -16.23
CA SER A 5 -7.04 15.94 -15.55
C SER A 5 -7.14 15.64 -14.05
N VAL A 6 -6.81 14.42 -13.62
CA VAL A 6 -6.82 14.06 -12.19
C VAL A 6 -5.58 14.58 -11.47
N SER A 7 -4.38 14.42 -12.03
CA SER A 7 -3.15 14.95 -11.39
C SER A 7 -3.11 16.48 -11.33
N LEU A 8 -3.87 17.16 -12.20
CA LEU A 8 -4.02 18.62 -12.24
C LEU A 8 -5.31 19.11 -11.55
N SER A 9 -6.11 18.20 -11.00
CA SER A 9 -7.35 18.57 -10.32
C SER A 9 -7.03 19.25 -8.99
N PHE A 10 -7.82 20.28 -8.67
CA PHE A 10 -7.66 21.01 -7.42
C PHE A 10 -7.84 20.08 -6.23
N GLY A 11 -6.84 20.03 -5.35
CA GLY A 11 -6.83 19.18 -4.15
C GLY A 11 -6.28 17.76 -4.34
N ALA A 12 -5.83 17.38 -5.55
CA ALA A 12 -5.13 16.12 -5.74
C ALA A 12 -3.80 16.13 -4.96
N PRO A 13 -3.48 15.07 -4.19
CA PRO A 13 -2.21 14.98 -3.48
C PRO A 13 -1.03 14.87 -4.45
N THR A 14 0.13 15.38 -4.03
CA THR A 14 1.41 15.17 -4.71
C THR A 14 1.72 13.69 -4.75
N PHE A 15 1.86 13.13 -5.95
CA PHE A 15 2.05 11.70 -6.15
C PHE A 15 2.76 11.44 -7.49
N PRO A 16 3.60 10.40 -7.61
CA PRO A 16 4.26 10.08 -8.87
C PRO A 16 3.26 9.82 -10.00
N TYR A 17 3.54 10.33 -11.20
CA TYR A 17 2.64 10.24 -12.34
C TYR A 17 2.31 8.78 -12.74
N ASP A 18 3.32 7.92 -12.78
CA ASP A 18 3.17 6.49 -13.09
C ASP A 18 2.36 5.77 -12.02
N GLN A 19 2.49 6.18 -10.75
CA GLN A 19 1.71 5.61 -9.65
C GLN A 19 0.27 6.12 -9.63
N TRP A 20 0.00 7.38 -10.03
CA TRP A 20 -1.36 7.88 -10.27
C TRP A 20 -2.11 7.04 -11.31
N LYS A 21 -1.40 6.65 -12.38
CA LYS A 21 -1.94 5.75 -13.40
C LYS A 21 -2.29 4.38 -12.83
N ASN A 22 -1.54 3.89 -11.85
CA ASN A 22 -1.83 2.64 -11.15
C ASN A 22 -3.05 2.78 -10.22
N ILE A 23 -3.16 3.89 -9.47
CA ILE A 23 -4.35 4.22 -8.66
C ILE A 23 -5.59 4.19 -9.54
N LEU A 24 -5.63 4.96 -10.63
CA LEU A 24 -6.82 5.10 -11.47
C LEU A 24 -7.22 3.83 -12.23
N ARG A 25 -6.30 2.87 -12.33
CA ARG A 25 -6.57 1.54 -12.89
C ARG A 25 -6.96 0.52 -11.83
N ASP A 26 -6.93 0.91 -10.56
CA ASP A 26 -7.08 0.05 -9.39
C ASP A 26 -6.13 -1.16 -9.45
N VAL A 27 -4.83 -0.88 -9.66
CA VAL A 27 -3.78 -1.91 -9.71
C VAL A 27 -2.68 -1.61 -8.70
N TYR A 28 -1.69 -2.52 -8.61
CA TYR A 28 -0.56 -2.41 -7.69
C TYR A 28 0.14 -1.05 -7.78
N VAL A 29 0.22 -0.37 -6.63
CA VAL A 29 1.02 0.84 -6.43
C VAL A 29 2.29 0.49 -5.68
N ASP A 30 3.43 0.98 -6.16
CA ASP A 30 4.73 0.69 -5.59
C ASP A 30 5.12 1.68 -4.49
N PHE A 31 5.26 1.20 -3.26
CA PHE A 31 5.51 2.07 -2.11
C PHE A 31 6.93 2.65 -2.12
N ASP A 32 7.89 1.96 -2.71
CA ASP A 32 9.26 2.47 -2.88
C ASP A 32 9.32 3.65 -3.87
N ARG A 33 8.27 3.83 -4.69
CA ARG A 33 8.16 4.94 -5.66
C ARG A 33 7.46 6.17 -5.09
N ILE A 34 6.63 6.00 -4.06
CA ILE A 34 5.86 7.09 -3.46
C ILE A 34 6.52 7.62 -2.20
N TYR A 35 7.26 6.76 -1.47
CA TYR A 35 7.93 7.15 -0.24
C TYR A 35 9.03 8.19 -0.51
N GLY A 36 8.88 9.40 0.04
CA GLY A 36 9.84 10.49 -0.12
C GLY A 36 9.83 11.15 -1.50
N TYR A 37 8.82 10.87 -2.33
CA TYR A 37 8.68 11.45 -3.66
C TYR A 37 8.61 12.98 -3.64
N ASP A 38 7.87 13.55 -2.69
CA ASP A 38 7.74 14.99 -2.48
C ASP A 38 9.07 15.67 -2.08
N MET A 39 9.95 14.91 -1.44
CA MET A 39 11.30 15.31 -1.05
C MET A 39 12.36 15.03 -2.15
N GLY A 40 11.96 14.47 -3.29
CA GLY A 40 12.88 14.09 -4.37
C GLY A 40 13.83 12.94 -4.00
N LEU A 41 13.44 12.08 -3.06
CA LEU A 41 14.23 10.94 -2.60
C LEU A 41 13.73 9.65 -3.25
N GLU A 42 14.65 8.86 -3.82
CA GLU A 42 14.36 7.48 -4.23
C GLU A 42 14.91 6.52 -3.16
N ARG A 43 14.05 6.09 -2.24
CA ARG A 43 14.44 5.18 -1.15
C ARG A 43 13.48 4.02 -1.01
N GLN A 44 14.05 2.85 -0.73
CA GLN A 44 13.28 1.67 -0.41
C GLN A 44 12.64 1.82 0.98
N VAL A 45 11.39 1.38 1.10
CA VAL A 45 10.71 1.28 2.40
C VAL A 45 11.29 0.09 3.18
N CYS A 46 11.88 0.36 4.34
CA CYS A 46 12.62 -0.63 5.14
C CYS A 46 12.11 -0.76 6.58
N SER A 47 11.22 0.11 7.03
CA SER A 47 10.70 0.14 8.40
C SER A 47 9.18 0.32 8.47
N ALA A 48 8.62 0.08 9.66
CA ALA A 48 7.20 0.28 9.93
C ALA A 48 6.75 1.74 9.76
N SER A 49 7.57 2.71 10.17
CA SER A 49 7.27 4.14 10.07
C SER A 49 7.29 4.62 8.62
N GLU A 50 8.29 4.22 7.84
CA GLU A 50 8.39 4.51 6.41
C GLU A 50 7.23 3.88 5.64
N TRP A 51 6.88 2.63 5.96
CA TRP A 51 5.73 1.96 5.37
C TRP A 51 4.43 2.69 5.69
N ASN A 52 4.26 3.12 6.94
CA ASN A 52 3.07 3.85 7.36
C ASN A 52 2.96 5.22 6.67
N SER A 53 4.08 5.90 6.44
CA SER A 53 4.13 7.15 5.67
C SER A 53 3.70 6.90 4.22
N ALA A 54 4.33 5.94 3.55
CA ALA A 54 3.98 5.58 2.16
C ALA A 54 2.51 5.15 2.05
N PHE A 55 1.99 4.41 3.03
CA PHE A 55 0.59 4.00 3.08
C PHE A 55 -0.34 5.21 3.19
N MET A 56 0.02 6.24 3.96
CA MET A 56 -0.78 7.47 4.07
C MET A 56 -0.85 8.23 2.75
N ASP A 57 0.26 8.32 2.02
CA ASP A 57 0.29 8.97 0.70
C ASP A 57 -0.57 8.19 -0.31
N TYR A 58 -0.44 6.85 -0.30
CA TYR A 58 -1.28 5.96 -1.09
C TYR A 58 -2.76 6.08 -0.73
N GLU A 59 -3.11 6.09 0.55
CA GLU A 59 -4.48 6.22 1.05
C GLU A 59 -5.10 7.56 0.62
N ALA A 60 -4.37 8.67 0.75
CA ALA A 60 -4.83 9.98 0.29
C ALA A 60 -5.13 9.98 -1.21
N ALA A 61 -4.22 9.45 -2.05
CA ALA A 61 -4.43 9.37 -3.49
C ALA A 61 -5.58 8.42 -3.86
N MET A 62 -5.69 7.27 -3.19
CA MET A 62 -6.74 6.29 -3.41
C MET A 62 -8.11 6.84 -3.03
N LEU A 63 -8.25 7.54 -1.91
CA LEU A 63 -9.52 8.12 -1.46
C LEU A 63 -9.92 9.34 -2.28
N PHE A 64 -8.95 10.08 -2.83
CA PHE A 64 -9.25 11.13 -3.80
C PHE A 64 -9.91 10.57 -5.07
N ALA A 65 -9.40 9.45 -5.59
CA ALA A 65 -9.96 8.81 -6.79
C ALA A 65 -11.21 7.94 -6.49
N PHE A 66 -11.26 7.29 -5.32
CA PHE A 66 -12.28 6.33 -4.93
C PHE A 66 -12.69 6.52 -3.45
N PRO A 67 -13.52 7.54 -3.15
CA PRO A 67 -13.85 7.91 -1.76
C PRO A 67 -14.48 6.78 -0.92
N GLY A 68 -15.17 5.83 -1.55
CA GLY A 68 -15.84 4.72 -0.87
C GLY A 68 -14.90 3.65 -0.28
N ARG A 69 -13.58 3.76 -0.46
CA ARG A 69 -12.61 2.73 -0.05
C ARG A 69 -12.01 2.94 1.35
N GLU A 70 -12.45 3.95 2.09
CA GLU A 70 -11.85 4.27 3.40
C GLU A 70 -11.89 3.09 4.38
N ALA A 71 -13.05 2.47 4.54
CA ALA A 71 -13.23 1.39 5.50
C ALA A 71 -12.28 0.20 5.23
N GLU A 72 -12.05 -0.14 3.95
CA GLU A 72 -11.17 -1.25 3.60
C GLU A 72 -9.68 -0.94 3.85
N LEU A 73 -9.24 0.28 3.52
CA LEU A 73 -7.86 0.71 3.69
C LEU A 73 -7.53 0.81 5.18
N GLN A 74 -8.46 1.31 6.00
CA GLN A 74 -8.30 1.36 7.46
C GLN A 74 -8.25 -0.02 8.12
N VAL A 75 -9.02 -1.00 7.63
CA VAL A 75 -8.91 -2.39 8.11
C VAL A 75 -7.54 -2.96 7.77
N TYR A 76 -7.09 -2.78 6.53
CA TYR A 76 -5.80 -3.33 6.09
C TYR A 76 -4.59 -2.64 6.74
N ARG A 77 -4.63 -1.32 6.89
CA ARG A 77 -3.58 -0.56 7.58
C ARG A 77 -3.37 -1.05 9.00
N ARG A 78 -4.47 -1.20 9.76
CA ARG A 78 -4.44 -1.76 11.12
C ARG A 78 -3.90 -3.18 11.16
N HIS A 79 -4.25 -4.01 10.17
CA HIS A 79 -3.72 -5.36 10.05
C HIS A 79 -2.19 -5.36 9.94
N ILE A 80 -1.61 -4.58 9.03
CA ILE A 80 -0.15 -4.53 8.85
C ILE A 80 0.56 -3.89 10.05
N LEU A 81 0.04 -2.79 10.61
CA LEU A 81 0.62 -2.18 11.82
C LEU A 81 0.61 -3.14 13.02
N LYS A 82 -0.44 -3.95 13.17
CA LYS A 82 -0.50 -4.98 14.22
C LYS A 82 0.58 -6.05 14.03
N LEU A 83 0.95 -6.38 12.80
CA LEU A 83 2.08 -7.28 12.55
C LEU A 83 3.39 -6.63 12.98
N PHE A 84 3.65 -5.37 12.60
CA PHE A 84 4.86 -4.66 13.03
C PHE A 84 4.98 -4.56 14.55
N TRP A 85 3.87 -4.32 15.25
CA TRP A 85 3.83 -4.29 16.72
C TRP A 85 4.07 -5.67 17.36
N ARG A 86 3.59 -6.74 16.71
CA ARG A 86 3.66 -8.11 17.26
C ARG A 86 5.04 -8.74 17.11
N TYR A 87 5.73 -8.47 16.02
CA TYR A 87 7.01 -9.11 15.68
C TYR A 87 8.20 -8.18 15.95
N GLN A 88 9.33 -8.77 16.33
CA GLN A 88 10.60 -8.04 16.50
C GLN A 88 11.07 -7.43 15.17
N GLU A 89 11.86 -6.35 15.25
CA GLU A 89 12.36 -5.59 14.09
C GLU A 89 13.11 -6.45 13.06
N CYS A 90 13.83 -7.49 13.51
CA CYS A 90 14.52 -8.43 12.61
C CYS A 90 13.57 -9.18 11.65
N PHE A 91 12.28 -9.26 11.98
CA PHE A 91 11.24 -9.87 11.13
C PHE A 91 10.49 -8.84 10.28
N HIS A 92 10.72 -7.53 10.46
CA HIS A 92 9.98 -6.48 9.74
C HIS A 92 10.18 -6.56 8.22
N GLY A 93 11.35 -7.00 7.74
CA GLY A 93 11.56 -7.29 6.33
C GLY A 93 10.59 -8.32 5.76
N ARG A 94 10.19 -9.33 6.54
CA ARG A 94 9.18 -10.32 6.13
C ARG A 94 7.77 -9.73 6.09
N ILE A 95 7.46 -8.80 7.01
CA ILE A 95 6.18 -8.08 7.03
C ILE A 95 6.04 -7.19 5.80
N LEU A 96 7.09 -6.45 5.44
CA LEU A 96 7.13 -5.64 4.22
C LEU A 96 6.96 -6.50 2.96
N ALA A 97 7.62 -7.66 2.91
CA ALA A 97 7.48 -8.60 1.80
C ALA A 97 6.05 -9.17 1.72
N TYR A 98 5.45 -9.52 2.86
CA TYR A 98 4.06 -9.94 2.96
C TYR A 98 3.09 -8.85 2.46
N ASP A 99 3.21 -7.62 2.95
CA ASP A 99 2.40 -6.48 2.50
C ASP A 99 2.51 -6.28 0.98
N ARG A 100 3.73 -6.27 0.45
CA ARG A 100 3.98 -6.13 -0.99
C ARG A 100 3.28 -7.23 -1.78
N ALA A 101 3.34 -8.48 -1.30
CA ALA A 101 2.68 -9.61 -1.94
C ALA A 101 1.15 -9.49 -1.89
N VAL A 102 0.58 -9.02 -0.77
CA VAL A 102 -0.87 -8.78 -0.64
C VAL A 102 -1.32 -7.66 -1.57
N ARG A 103 -0.62 -6.52 -1.60
CA ARG A 103 -0.96 -5.40 -2.51
C ARG A 103 -0.90 -5.82 -3.99
N LYS A 104 0.07 -6.67 -4.38
CA LYS A 104 0.12 -7.25 -5.73
C LYS A 104 -1.04 -8.20 -6.01
N PHE A 105 -1.41 -9.02 -5.02
CA PHE A 105 -2.54 -9.95 -5.14
C PHE A 105 -3.86 -9.20 -5.31
N VAL A 106 -4.11 -8.18 -4.48
CA VAL A 106 -5.30 -7.32 -4.58
C VAL A 106 -5.30 -6.56 -5.91
N GLY A 107 -4.22 -5.85 -6.26
CA GLY A 107 -4.16 -5.10 -7.52
C GLY A 107 -4.14 -5.95 -8.79
N GLY A 108 -3.98 -7.28 -8.67
CA GLY A 108 -4.11 -8.24 -9.78
C GLY A 108 -5.52 -8.84 -9.90
N ARG A 109 -6.42 -8.54 -8.97
CA ARG A 109 -7.75 -9.16 -8.86
C ARG A 109 -8.82 -8.10 -8.65
N ARG A 110 -9.88 -8.14 -9.47
CA ARG A 110 -11.01 -7.21 -9.33
C ARG A 110 -12.07 -7.67 -8.32
N ASP A 111 -11.91 -8.87 -7.76
CA ASP A 111 -12.88 -9.55 -6.88
C ASP A 111 -12.37 -9.71 -5.44
N VAL A 112 -11.31 -8.98 -5.09
CA VAL A 112 -10.70 -9.03 -3.75
C VAL A 112 -10.43 -7.63 -3.25
N LEU A 113 -10.88 -7.35 -2.04
CA LEU A 113 -10.67 -6.06 -1.36
C LEU A 113 -9.66 -6.20 -0.20
N PHE A 114 -9.11 -5.06 0.22
CA PHE A 114 -8.08 -5.00 1.26
C PHE A 114 -8.57 -5.44 2.65
N ASN A 115 -9.87 -5.34 2.94
CA ASN A 115 -10.46 -5.80 4.19
C ASN A 115 -10.69 -7.31 4.26
N GLU A 116 -10.54 -8.05 3.15
CA GLU A 116 -10.77 -9.49 3.10
C GLU A 116 -9.55 -10.28 3.60
N ILE A 117 -9.06 -9.94 4.79
CA ILE A 117 -7.80 -10.47 5.38
C ILE A 117 -7.72 -12.00 5.34
N GLY A 118 -8.85 -12.69 5.49
CA GLY A 118 -8.93 -14.16 5.39
C GLY A 118 -8.44 -14.71 4.04
N LYS A 119 -8.68 -13.99 2.92
CA LYS A 119 -8.20 -14.37 1.59
C LYS A 119 -6.67 -14.32 1.46
N PHE A 120 -5.97 -13.64 2.36
CA PHE A 120 -4.51 -13.49 2.34
C PHE A 120 -3.78 -14.59 3.12
N ASN A 121 -4.48 -15.58 3.69
CA ASN A 121 -3.86 -16.57 4.58
C ASN A 121 -2.76 -17.40 3.89
N SER A 122 -2.92 -17.76 2.61
CA SER A 122 -1.88 -18.46 1.85
C SER A 122 -0.60 -17.62 1.70
N ILE A 123 -0.76 -16.33 1.40
CA ILE A 123 0.35 -15.36 1.32
C ILE A 123 0.98 -15.19 2.71
N ARG A 124 0.16 -15.05 3.74
CA ARG A 124 0.61 -14.92 5.14
C ARG A 124 1.49 -16.09 5.55
N VAL A 125 1.07 -17.31 5.26
CA VAL A 125 1.83 -18.53 5.54
C VAL A 125 3.16 -18.56 4.76
N ALA A 126 3.18 -18.10 3.52
CA ALA A 126 4.39 -18.09 2.70
C ALA A 126 5.48 -17.12 3.23
N TYR A 127 5.08 -15.95 3.75
CA TYR A 127 6.02 -14.90 4.17
C TYR A 127 6.26 -14.83 5.68
N LEU A 128 5.24 -15.10 6.49
CA LEU A 128 5.26 -14.91 7.95
C LEU A 128 5.33 -16.23 8.73
N ARG A 129 5.54 -17.38 8.07
CA ARG A 129 5.78 -18.62 8.79
C ARG A 129 6.96 -18.42 9.75
N GLU A 130 6.68 -18.65 11.02
CA GLU A 130 7.68 -18.74 12.08
C GLU A 130 8.66 -19.83 11.65
N SER A 131 9.85 -19.41 11.23
CA SER A 131 11.02 -20.24 11.43
C SER A 131 11.25 -20.11 12.93
N GLY A 132 10.97 -21.20 13.67
CA GLY A 132 11.00 -21.21 15.13
C GLY A 132 12.30 -20.70 15.74
#